data_AF-A0A6I1JLP6-F1
#
_entry.id   AF-A0A6I1JLP6-F1
#
_cell.length_a   1.000
_cell.length_b   1.000
_cell.length_c   1.000
_cell.angle_alpha   90.00
_cell.angle_beta   90.00
_cell.angle_gamma   90.00
#
_symmetry.space_group_name_H-M   'P 1'
#
loop_
_entity.id
_entity.type
_entity.pdbx_description
1 polymer ?
#
loop_
_entity_poly.entity_id
_entity_poly.type
_entity_poly.pdbx_seq_one_letter_code
_entity_poly.pdbx_strand_id
1 'polypeptide(L)'
;MDGEASRTIDLSTLAADEAGIVLAGEGEYDPPTTALDPKGQGIPYATYGFAAQVAAVEVDRLLGTVKVRTIVAAHDVGRAINPTLTEGQIHGGIAQGLGLALMEEYLPGRTENLHDYLIPTAGDMPEITIHLVEDTEPEGPFGAKGVGEPALVATAPAILGAIRHAVGVRMTEVPVLPHRLWEAMQAKEAGA
;
A
#
# COMPACT_ATOMS: atom_id res chain seq x y z
N MET A 1 -33.27 12.18 -8.01
CA MET A 1 -33.01 12.79 -9.34
C MET A 1 -32.65 14.23 -9.08
N ASP A 2 -31.35 14.51 -8.96
CA ASP A 2 -30.87 15.87 -8.76
C ASP A 2 -30.78 16.59 -10.11
N GLY A 3 -31.49 17.72 -10.21
CA GLY A 3 -31.19 18.88 -11.06
C GLY A 3 -30.93 18.68 -12.55
N GLU A 4 -31.98 18.52 -13.37
CA GLU A 4 -31.90 18.66 -14.84
C GLU A 4 -31.67 20.12 -15.32
N ALA A 5 -31.59 21.09 -14.41
CA ALA A 5 -31.38 22.49 -14.75
C ALA A 5 -29.88 22.86 -14.66
N SER A 6 -29.22 22.98 -15.81
CA SER A 6 -27.89 23.59 -15.90
C SER A 6 -28.01 25.10 -16.09
N ARG A 7 -27.19 25.88 -15.37
CA ARG A 7 -27.03 27.32 -15.57
C ARG A 7 -25.54 27.65 -15.63
N THR A 8 -25.15 28.44 -16.62
CA THR A 8 -23.81 29.02 -16.69
C THR A 8 -23.81 30.34 -15.93
N ILE A 9 -22.97 30.44 -14.90
CA ILE A 9 -22.75 31.67 -14.13
C ILE A 9 -21.33 32.13 -14.45
N ASP A 10 -21.19 33.37 -14.91
CA ASP A 10 -19.88 33.98 -15.06
C ASP A 10 -19.40 34.47 -13.69
N LEU A 11 -18.46 33.74 -13.08
CA LEU A 11 -17.92 34.07 -11.77
C LEU A 11 -17.27 35.46 -11.72
N SER A 12 -16.79 35.99 -12.85
CA SER A 12 -16.19 37.32 -12.93
C SER A 12 -17.22 38.45 -12.77
N THR A 13 -18.51 38.14 -12.94
CA THR A 13 -19.61 39.11 -12.88
C THR A 13 -20.32 39.14 -11.52
N LEU A 14 -19.94 38.25 -10.60
CA LEU A 14 -20.57 38.16 -9.29
C LEU A 14 -20.07 39.27 -8.37
N ALA A 15 -20.99 39.95 -7.70
CA ALA A 15 -20.66 40.99 -6.73
C ALA A 15 -20.18 40.35 -5.42
N ALA A 16 -19.09 40.89 -4.87
CA ALA A 16 -18.60 40.50 -3.55
C ALA A 16 -19.45 41.12 -2.43
N ASP A 17 -19.55 40.42 -1.30
CA ASP A 17 -20.09 40.98 -0.06
C ASP A 17 -19.10 41.96 0.61
N GLU A 18 -19.47 42.49 1.78
CA GLU A 18 -18.64 43.44 2.54
C GLU A 18 -17.29 42.85 3.00
N ALA A 19 -17.16 41.52 3.05
CA ALA A 19 -15.92 40.82 3.36
C ALA A 19 -15.10 40.46 2.10
N GLY A 20 -15.57 40.83 0.91
CA GLY A 20 -14.92 40.51 -0.35
C GLY A 20 -15.22 39.10 -0.88
N ILE A 21 -16.21 38.39 -0.31
CA ILE A 21 -16.56 37.02 -0.69
C ILE A 21 -17.59 37.04 -1.82
N VAL A 22 -17.30 36.31 -2.89
CA VAL A 22 -18.10 36.26 -4.12
C VAL A 22 -19.05 35.05 -4.15
N LEU A 23 -18.63 33.93 -3.57
CA LEU A 23 -19.42 32.72 -3.43
C LEU A 23 -18.88 31.91 -2.24
N ALA A 24 -19.78 31.43 -1.38
CA ALA A 24 -19.45 30.53 -0.28
C ALA A 24 -20.32 29.28 -0.36
N GLY A 25 -19.74 28.13 -0.01
CA GLY A 25 -20.43 26.86 0.08
C GLY A 25 -19.80 26.00 1.16
N GLU A 26 -20.62 25.16 1.78
CA GLU A 26 -20.23 24.19 2.80
C GLU A 26 -20.74 22.81 2.35
N GLY A 27 -19.98 21.77 2.68
CA GLY A 27 -20.36 20.39 2.42
C GLY A 27 -19.73 19.47 3.45
N GLU A 28 -20.48 18.44 3.82
CA GLU A 28 -20.08 17.40 4.77
C GLU A 28 -20.34 16.04 4.14
N TYR A 29 -19.49 15.07 4.47
CA TYR A 29 -19.68 13.68 4.09
C TYR A 29 -19.31 12.80 5.29
N ASP A 30 -20.24 11.95 5.69
CA ASP A 30 -20.04 10.92 6.72
C ASP A 30 -20.22 9.54 6.06
N PRO A 31 -19.18 8.69 6.01
CA PRO A 31 -19.28 7.38 5.40
C PRO A 31 -20.39 6.52 6.05
N PRO A 32 -21.28 5.88 5.26
CA PRO A 32 -22.40 5.12 5.79
C PRO A 32 -21.93 3.81 6.46
N THR A 33 -21.54 3.90 7.73
CA THR A 33 -20.99 2.79 8.52
C THR A 33 -21.83 2.51 9.76
N THR A 34 -21.69 1.30 10.31
CA THR A 34 -22.25 0.92 11.60
C THR A 34 -21.15 0.41 12.52
N ALA A 35 -21.28 0.73 13.81
CA ALA A 35 -20.38 0.20 14.82
C ALA A 35 -20.49 -1.32 14.89
N LEU A 36 -19.37 -1.97 15.21
CA LEU A 36 -19.34 -3.40 15.46
C LEU A 36 -20.02 -3.73 16.80
N ASP A 37 -20.84 -4.76 16.83
CA ASP A 37 -21.39 -5.31 18.07
C ASP A 37 -20.31 -6.06 18.89
N PRO A 38 -20.58 -6.49 20.14
CA PRO A 38 -19.60 -7.25 20.94
C PRO A 38 -19.15 -8.59 20.34
N LYS A 39 -19.80 -9.06 19.27
CA LYS A 39 -19.43 -10.25 18.50
C LYS A 39 -18.71 -9.91 17.18
N GLY A 40 -18.41 -8.63 16.95
CA GLY A 40 -17.72 -8.14 15.76
C GLY A 40 -18.60 -8.05 14.51
N GLN A 41 -19.93 -7.99 14.64
CA GLN A 41 -20.85 -7.87 13.51
C GLN A 41 -21.23 -6.40 13.26
N GLY A 42 -21.18 -5.96 12.00
CA GLY A 42 -21.54 -4.60 11.58
C GLY A 42 -21.04 -4.29 10.16
N ILE A 43 -21.13 -3.01 9.78
CA ILE A 43 -20.64 -2.45 8.50
C ILE A 43 -19.57 -1.41 8.85
N PRO A 44 -18.36 -1.84 9.24
CA PRO A 44 -17.34 -0.93 9.75
C PRO A 44 -16.69 -0.06 8.67
N TYR A 45 -16.85 -0.41 7.39
CA TYR A 45 -16.23 0.28 6.26
C TYR A 45 -17.26 0.51 5.14
N ALA A 46 -17.25 1.71 4.56
CA ALA A 46 -18.08 2.05 3.41
C ALA A 46 -17.47 1.56 2.07
N THR A 47 -16.15 1.40 2.01
CA THR A 47 -15.40 0.97 0.83
C THR A 47 -14.30 -0.02 1.23
N TYR A 48 -13.94 -0.92 0.31
CA TYR A 48 -12.83 -1.86 0.47
C TYR A 48 -11.83 -1.67 -0.67
N GLY A 49 -10.56 -1.43 -0.32
CA GLY A 49 -9.46 -1.43 -1.27
C GLY A 49 -8.90 -2.84 -1.44
N PHE A 50 -8.57 -3.22 -2.67
CA PHE A 50 -7.97 -4.51 -2.98
C PHE A 50 -6.60 -4.32 -3.63
N ALA A 51 -5.66 -5.20 -3.28
CA ALA A 51 -4.32 -5.21 -3.83
C ALA A 51 -3.88 -6.65 -4.09
N ALA A 52 -3.22 -6.86 -5.21
CA ALA A 52 -2.53 -8.10 -5.54
C ALA A 52 -1.12 -7.78 -6.02
N GLN A 53 -0.12 -8.42 -5.42
CA GLN A 53 1.27 -8.27 -5.81
C GLN A 53 1.93 -9.62 -6.06
N VAL A 54 2.81 -9.66 -7.05
CA VAL A 54 3.68 -10.80 -7.34
C VAL A 54 5.12 -10.31 -7.30
N ALA A 55 5.96 -10.97 -6.52
CA ALA A 55 7.39 -10.67 -6.42
C ALA A 55 8.23 -11.76 -7.10
N ALA A 56 9.25 -11.35 -7.83
CA ALA A 56 10.34 -12.22 -8.27
C ALA A 56 11.59 -11.92 -7.44
N VAL A 57 12.19 -12.96 -6.85
CA VAL A 57 13.35 -12.81 -5.97
C VAL A 57 14.48 -13.74 -6.38
N GLU A 58 15.70 -13.33 -6.08
CA GLU A 58 16.88 -14.18 -6.07
C GLU A 58 17.33 -14.39 -4.63
N VAL A 59 17.65 -15.62 -4.27
CA VAL A 59 18.12 -15.99 -2.94
C VAL A 59 19.53 -16.56 -3.06
N ASP A 60 20.48 -15.97 -2.34
CA ASP A 60 21.80 -16.55 -2.15
C ASP A 60 21.72 -17.63 -1.06
N ARG A 61 21.90 -18.89 -1.45
CA ARG A 61 21.80 -20.02 -0.52
C ARG A 61 22.95 -20.09 0.49
N LEU A 62 24.11 -19.53 0.15
CA LEU A 62 25.28 -19.54 1.02
C LEU A 62 25.20 -18.41 2.05
N LEU A 63 24.71 -17.23 1.64
CA LEU A 63 24.67 -16.03 2.49
C LEU A 63 23.31 -15.79 3.14
N GLY A 64 22.25 -16.43 2.66
CA GLY A 64 20.87 -16.18 3.08
C GLY A 64 20.31 -14.82 2.63
N THR A 65 21.01 -14.09 1.76
CA THR A 65 20.56 -12.79 1.27
C THR A 65 19.47 -12.94 0.21
N VAL A 66 18.57 -11.96 0.16
CA VAL A 66 17.46 -11.92 -0.81
C VAL A 66 17.55 -10.62 -1.60
N LYS A 67 17.49 -10.73 -2.92
CA LYS A 67 17.36 -9.58 -3.83
C LYS A 67 16.01 -9.66 -4.53
N VAL A 68 15.17 -8.65 -4.33
CA VAL A 68 13.92 -8.51 -5.09
C VAL A 68 14.26 -7.93 -6.45
N ARG A 69 13.87 -8.65 -7.52
CA ARG A 69 14.17 -8.27 -8.90
C ARG A 69 13.04 -7.44 -9.51
N THR A 70 11.81 -7.93 -9.33
CA THR A 70 10.63 -7.31 -9.92
C THR A 70 9.45 -7.46 -8.98
N ILE A 71 8.59 -6.44 -8.93
CA ILE A 71 7.26 -6.50 -8.33
C ILE A 71 6.24 -6.09 -9.39
N VAL A 72 5.24 -6.94 -9.62
CA VAL A 72 4.05 -6.60 -10.39
C VAL A 72 2.92 -6.34 -9.40
N ALA A 73 2.29 -5.18 -9.49
CA ALA A 73 1.34 -4.68 -8.50
C ALA A 73 0.05 -4.23 -9.16
N ALA A 74 -1.05 -4.92 -8.85
CA ALA A 74 -2.40 -4.53 -9.26
C ALA A 74 -3.16 -3.99 -8.04
N HIS A 75 -3.71 -2.78 -8.14
CA HIS A 75 -4.46 -2.13 -7.07
C HIS A 75 -5.82 -1.67 -7.58
N ASP A 76 -6.88 -2.09 -6.90
CA ASP A 76 -8.21 -1.53 -7.08
C ASP A 76 -8.28 -0.17 -6.38
N VAL A 77 -8.36 0.87 -7.21
CA VAL A 77 -8.39 2.27 -6.77
C VAL A 77 -9.73 2.92 -7.05
N GLY A 78 -10.72 2.13 -7.49
CA GLY A 78 -12.00 2.59 -8.01
C GLY A 78 -11.86 3.42 -9.26
N ARG A 79 -11.46 4.69 -9.10
CA ARG A 79 -11.09 5.59 -10.18
C ARG A 79 -9.86 6.37 -9.77
N ALA A 80 -8.84 6.35 -10.61
CA ALA A 80 -7.63 7.13 -10.37
C ALA A 80 -7.91 8.62 -10.66
N ILE A 81 -8.18 9.40 -9.60
CA ILE A 81 -8.35 10.86 -9.71
C ILE A 81 -7.09 11.52 -10.30
N ASN A 82 -5.92 11.08 -9.84
CA ASN A 82 -4.63 11.46 -10.39
C ASN A 82 -3.74 10.22 -10.52
N PRO A 83 -3.65 9.60 -11.72
CA PRO A 83 -2.90 8.37 -11.93
C PRO A 83 -1.44 8.45 -11.48
N THR A 84 -0.75 9.56 -11.76
CA THR A 84 0.67 9.72 -11.37
C THR A 84 0.86 9.72 -9.85
N LEU A 85 -0.02 10.39 -9.10
CA LEU A 85 0.06 10.38 -7.64
C LEU A 85 -0.32 9.02 -7.06
N THR A 86 -1.31 8.34 -7.66
CA THR A 86 -1.71 6.98 -7.30
C THR A 86 -0.56 5.99 -7.50
N GLU A 87 0.12 6.04 -8.66
CA GLU A 87 1.31 5.24 -8.92
C GLU A 87 2.44 5.56 -7.94
N GLY A 88 2.65 6.85 -7.62
CA GLY A 88 3.62 7.28 -6.62
C GLY A 88 3.37 6.69 -5.22
N GLN A 89 2.10 6.61 -4.79
CA GLN A 89 1.72 5.92 -3.54
C GLN A 89 2.05 4.44 -3.59
N ILE A 90 1.80 3.77 -4.73
CA ILE A 90 2.11 2.34 -4.91
C ILE A 90 3.62 2.11 -4.86
N HIS A 91 4.42 2.95 -5.52
CA HIS A 91 5.88 2.88 -5.42
C HIS A 91 6.37 3.06 -3.98
N GLY A 92 5.84 4.04 -3.24
CA GLY A 92 6.19 4.29 -1.85
C GLY A 92 5.80 3.14 -0.92
N GLY A 93 4.58 2.60 -1.09
CA GLY A 93 4.09 1.45 -0.33
C GLY A 93 4.92 0.19 -0.58
N ILE A 94 5.34 -0.05 -1.82
CA ILE A 94 6.26 -1.15 -2.16
C ILE A 94 7.64 -0.93 -1.51
N ALA A 95 8.16 0.29 -1.51
CA ALA A 95 9.42 0.58 -0.82
C ALA A 95 9.31 0.27 0.68
N GLN A 96 8.30 0.81 1.36
CA GLN A 96 8.10 0.55 2.79
C GLN A 96 7.84 -0.94 3.07
N GLY A 97 7.13 -1.64 2.19
CA GLY A 97 6.85 -3.07 2.32
C GLY A 97 8.08 -3.95 2.10
N LEU A 98 8.98 -3.54 1.21
CA LEU A 98 10.30 -4.16 1.04
C LEU A 98 11.14 -4.01 2.31
N GLY A 99 11.15 -2.81 2.89
CA GLY A 99 11.82 -2.51 4.15
C GLY A 99 11.31 -3.41 5.27
N LEU A 100 10.01 -3.43 5.50
CA LEU A 100 9.35 -4.33 6.47
C LEU A 100 9.72 -5.81 6.24
N ALA A 101 9.74 -6.26 4.98
CA ALA A 101 9.95 -7.66 4.66
C ALA A 101 11.39 -8.12 4.92
N LEU A 102 12.41 -7.28 4.65
CA LEU A 102 13.80 -7.72 4.52
C LEU A 102 14.81 -6.93 5.36
N MET A 103 14.47 -5.75 5.87
CA MET A 103 15.47 -4.78 6.36
C MET A 103 15.14 -4.21 7.76
N GLU A 104 13.92 -3.73 7.96
CA GLU A 104 13.57 -2.88 9.09
C GLU A 104 13.35 -3.68 10.38
N GLU A 105 14.30 -3.59 11.30
CA GLU A 105 14.20 -4.18 12.65
C GLU A 105 14.49 -3.13 13.72
N TYR A 106 13.48 -2.88 14.57
CA TYR A 106 13.66 -2.02 15.73
C TYR A 106 13.98 -2.86 16.97
N LEU A 107 15.18 -2.64 17.52
CA LEU A 107 15.63 -3.25 18.77
C LEU A 107 15.70 -2.16 19.85
N PRO A 108 14.80 -2.17 20.86
CA PRO A 108 14.78 -1.16 21.91
C PRO A 108 16.14 -1.02 22.61
N GLY A 109 16.64 0.21 22.69
CA GLY A 109 17.95 0.53 23.32
C GLY A 109 19.17 0.13 22.49
N ARG A 110 18.98 -0.31 21.23
CA ARG A 110 20.06 -0.58 20.27
C ARG A 110 19.85 0.18 18.96
N THR A 111 18.63 0.18 18.44
CA THR A 111 18.30 0.86 17.19
C THR A 111 17.84 2.29 17.51
N GLU A 112 18.78 3.24 17.58
CA GLU A 112 18.49 4.62 18.02
C GLU A 112 18.44 5.64 16.88
N ASN A 113 18.86 5.26 15.68
CA ASN A 113 18.98 6.14 14.53
C ASN A 113 18.92 5.35 13.21
N LEU A 114 18.94 6.04 12.06
CA LEU A 114 18.81 5.43 10.72
C LEU A 114 20.08 4.73 10.20
N HIS A 115 21.21 4.80 10.91
CA HIS A 115 22.36 3.95 10.63
C HIS A 115 22.10 2.51 11.08
N ASP A 116 21.39 2.36 12.20
CA ASP A 116 21.10 1.05 12.81
C ASP A 116 19.69 0.55 12.48
N TYR A 117 18.79 1.44 12.04
CA TYR A 117 17.49 1.14 11.46
C TYR A 117 17.54 1.24 9.93
N LEU A 118 17.75 0.11 9.27
CA LEU A 118 17.95 0.08 7.83
C LEU A 118 16.63 0.19 7.08
N ILE A 119 16.40 1.35 6.46
CA ILE A 119 15.35 1.55 5.47
C ILE A 119 15.89 1.31 4.05
N PRO A 120 15.04 0.96 3.07
CA PRO A 120 15.46 0.79 1.68
C PRO A 120 16.10 2.05 1.09
N THR A 121 17.17 1.84 0.34
CA THR A 121 17.81 2.86 -0.48
C THR A 121 17.30 2.79 -1.92
N ALA A 122 17.65 3.77 -2.75
CA ALA A 122 17.33 3.73 -4.17
C ALA A 122 17.95 2.52 -4.90
N GLY A 123 19.05 1.95 -4.39
CA GLY A 123 19.68 0.76 -4.96
C GLY A 123 18.98 -0.55 -4.62
N ASP A 124 18.11 -0.54 -3.60
CA ASP A 124 17.37 -1.72 -3.15
C ASP A 124 16.04 -1.88 -3.91
N MET A 125 15.58 -0.81 -4.56
CA MET A 125 14.30 -0.82 -5.25
C MET A 125 14.29 -1.78 -6.45
N PRO A 126 13.30 -2.68 -6.54
CA PRO A 126 13.13 -3.55 -7.70
C PRO A 126 12.55 -2.77 -8.89
N GLU A 127 12.53 -3.42 -10.06
CA GLU A 127 11.66 -2.98 -11.15
C GLU A 127 10.19 -3.16 -10.74
N ILE A 128 9.37 -2.13 -10.93
CA ILE A 128 7.97 -2.14 -10.50
C ILE A 128 7.07 -1.93 -11.72
N THR A 129 6.15 -2.85 -11.95
CA THR A 129 5.06 -2.71 -12.94
C THR A 129 3.74 -2.53 -12.22
N ILE A 130 3.03 -1.43 -12.49
CA ILE A 130 1.77 -1.08 -11.83
C ILE A 130 0.59 -1.29 -12.79
N HIS A 131 -0.47 -1.89 -12.28
CA HIS A 131 -1.77 -1.98 -12.92
C HIS A 131 -2.82 -1.31 -12.02
N LEU A 132 -3.37 -0.20 -12.48
CA LEU A 132 -4.51 0.43 -11.82
C LEU A 132 -5.78 -0.30 -12.28
N VAL A 133 -6.47 -0.93 -11.34
CA VAL A 133 -7.76 -1.56 -11.56
C VAL A 133 -8.82 -0.54 -11.18
N GLU A 134 -9.68 -0.21 -12.15
CA GLU A 134 -10.75 0.76 -11.96
C GLU A 134 -12.11 0.05 -11.88
N ASP A 135 -12.59 -0.15 -10.66
CA ASP A 135 -13.94 -0.63 -10.37
C ASP A 135 -14.70 0.42 -9.52
N THR A 136 -15.57 1.18 -10.19
CA THR A 136 -16.18 2.41 -9.65
C THR A 136 -16.82 2.19 -8.28
N GLU A 137 -16.38 2.95 -7.28
CA GLU A 137 -16.93 2.94 -5.91
C GLU A 137 -18.13 3.89 -5.79
N PRO A 138 -19.36 3.40 -5.55
CA PRO A 138 -20.54 4.25 -5.46
C PRO A 138 -20.45 5.35 -4.38
N GLU A 139 -19.80 5.07 -3.26
CA GLU A 139 -19.63 6.02 -2.14
C GLU A 139 -18.41 6.93 -2.31
N GLY A 140 -17.60 6.68 -3.35
CA GLY A 140 -16.34 7.36 -3.61
C GLY A 140 -16.52 8.64 -4.42
N PRO A 141 -15.74 9.71 -4.15
CA PRO A 141 -15.78 10.91 -4.97
C PRO A 141 -15.37 10.56 -6.40
N PHE A 142 -16.27 10.82 -7.36
CA PHE A 142 -16.12 10.44 -8.77
C PHE A 142 -15.90 8.93 -9.02
N GLY A 143 -16.19 8.06 -8.04
CA GLY A 143 -15.93 6.63 -8.12
C GLY A 143 -14.62 6.15 -7.49
N ALA A 144 -13.87 7.02 -6.81
CA ALA A 144 -12.53 6.71 -6.31
C ALA A 144 -12.49 5.98 -4.95
N LYS A 145 -11.46 5.15 -4.75
CA LYS A 145 -11.13 4.48 -3.49
C LYS A 145 -9.76 4.95 -2.95
N GLY A 146 -9.50 4.70 -1.67
CA GLY A 146 -8.19 4.97 -1.06
C GLY A 146 -7.13 3.95 -1.49
N VAL A 147 -5.92 4.43 -1.78
CA VAL A 147 -4.77 3.59 -2.22
C VAL A 147 -3.57 3.62 -1.26
N GLY A 148 -3.51 4.58 -0.34
CA GLY A 148 -2.32 4.85 0.48
C GLY A 148 -1.84 3.65 1.30
N GLU A 149 -2.68 3.12 2.21
CA GLU A 149 -2.32 1.93 3.00
C GLU A 149 -2.35 0.63 2.18
N PRO A 150 -3.35 0.38 1.29
CA PRO A 150 -3.37 -0.84 0.48
C PRO A 150 -2.11 -1.08 -0.37
N ALA A 151 -1.43 -0.02 -0.80
CA ALA A 151 -0.16 -0.07 -1.52
C ALA A 151 0.95 -0.84 -0.81
N LEU A 152 0.95 -0.83 0.52
CA LEU A 152 1.97 -1.45 1.37
C LEU A 152 1.70 -2.95 1.59
N VAL A 153 0.45 -3.29 1.90
CA VAL A 153 0.06 -4.54 2.60
C VAL A 153 0.50 -5.80 1.86
N ALA A 154 0.38 -5.82 0.54
CA ALA A 154 0.64 -7.02 -0.27
C ALA A 154 2.13 -7.31 -0.50
N THR A 155 3.02 -6.36 -0.21
CA THR A 155 4.44 -6.44 -0.59
C THR A 155 5.20 -7.54 0.17
N ALA A 156 5.18 -7.51 1.50
CA ALA A 156 5.85 -8.50 2.34
C ALA A 156 5.37 -9.94 2.08
N PRO A 157 4.05 -10.25 2.07
CA PRO A 157 3.62 -11.61 1.78
C PRO A 157 3.98 -12.08 0.36
N ALA A 158 4.01 -11.19 -0.64
CA ALA A 158 4.46 -11.53 -1.99
C ALA A 158 5.94 -11.94 -1.99
N ILE A 159 6.81 -11.19 -1.29
CA ILE A 159 8.23 -11.51 -1.14
C ILE A 159 8.42 -12.84 -0.40
N LEU A 160 7.72 -13.05 0.72
CA LEU A 160 7.80 -14.30 1.50
C LEU A 160 7.31 -15.51 0.68
N GLY A 161 6.25 -15.34 -0.11
CA GLY A 161 5.78 -16.35 -1.05
C GLY A 161 6.82 -16.70 -2.11
N ALA A 162 7.52 -15.68 -2.65
CA ALA A 162 8.58 -15.86 -3.63
C ALA A 162 9.83 -16.54 -3.04
N ILE A 163 10.22 -16.19 -1.80
CA ILE A 163 11.28 -16.90 -1.06
C ILE A 163 10.91 -18.37 -0.88
N ARG A 164 9.68 -18.64 -0.46
CA ARG A 164 9.18 -20.02 -0.35
C ARG A 164 9.23 -20.76 -1.68
N HIS A 165 8.89 -20.12 -2.78
CA HIS A 165 9.02 -20.73 -4.10
C HIS A 165 10.49 -21.02 -4.46
N ALA A 166 11.40 -20.09 -4.17
CA ALA A 166 12.81 -20.17 -4.55
C ALA A 166 13.59 -21.25 -3.78
N VAL A 167 13.41 -21.34 -2.47
CA VAL A 167 14.19 -22.24 -1.60
C VAL A 167 13.35 -23.26 -0.83
N GLY A 168 12.03 -23.19 -0.95
CA GLY A 168 11.09 -24.12 -0.32
C GLY A 168 11.05 -24.01 1.21
N VAL A 169 11.43 -22.87 1.78
CA VAL A 169 11.34 -22.56 3.21
C VAL A 169 10.15 -21.63 3.43
N ARG A 170 9.36 -21.87 4.49
CA ARG A 170 8.26 -20.98 4.86
C ARG A 170 8.68 -20.09 6.02
N MET A 171 9.01 -18.84 5.73
CA MET A 171 9.20 -17.82 6.76
C MET A 171 7.85 -17.41 7.36
N THR A 172 7.80 -17.28 8.68
CA THR A 172 6.59 -16.87 9.43
C THR A 172 6.80 -15.58 10.21
N GLU A 173 7.99 -15.00 10.13
CA GLU A 173 8.40 -13.78 10.82
C GLU A 173 9.13 -12.86 9.85
N VAL A 174 8.96 -11.55 10.06
CA VAL A 174 9.64 -10.48 9.35
C VAL A 174 10.39 -9.59 10.36
N PRO A 175 11.49 -8.94 9.96
CA PRO A 175 12.14 -9.06 8.65
C PRO A 175 12.87 -10.39 8.47
N VAL A 176 12.89 -10.88 7.23
CA VAL A 176 13.63 -12.07 6.80
C VAL A 176 15.10 -11.68 6.62
N LEU A 177 15.79 -11.49 7.74
CA LEU A 177 17.21 -11.15 7.77
C LEU A 177 18.06 -12.32 7.24
N PRO A 178 19.25 -12.05 6.68
CA PRO A 178 20.07 -13.08 6.04
C PRO A 178 20.36 -14.30 6.92
N HIS A 179 20.69 -14.07 8.20
CA HIS A 179 20.95 -15.16 9.15
C HIS A 179 19.69 -16.01 9.41
N ARG A 180 18.50 -15.40 9.52
CA ARG A 180 17.24 -16.12 9.74
C ARG A 180 16.88 -17.01 8.57
N LEU A 181 17.03 -16.51 7.34
CA LEU A 181 16.76 -17.30 6.14
C LEU A 181 17.79 -18.43 5.98
N TRP A 182 19.06 -18.14 6.24
CA TRP A 182 20.11 -19.15 6.22
C TRP A 182 19.83 -20.28 7.22
N GLU A 183 19.55 -19.95 8.49
CA GLU A 183 19.21 -20.93 9.53
C GLU A 183 17.99 -21.78 9.12
N ALA A 184 16.96 -21.16 8.55
CA ALA A 184 15.77 -21.87 8.11
C ALA A 184 16.03 -22.80 6.91
N MET A 185 16.94 -22.44 5.99
CA MET A 185 17.40 -23.34 4.92
C MET A 185 18.20 -24.52 5.48
N GLN A 186 19.11 -24.28 6.43
CA GLN A 186 19.90 -25.34 7.05
C GLN A 186 19.02 -26.33 7.84
N ALA A 187 18.03 -25.82 8.60
CA ALA A 187 17.10 -26.66 9.35
C ALA A 187 16.30 -27.60 8.43
N LYS A 188 15.83 -27.07 7.29
CA LYS A 188 15.14 -27.86 6.26
C LYS A 188 16.05 -28.96 5.67
N GLU A 189 17.31 -28.65 5.36
CA GLU A 189 18.25 -29.63 4.82
C GLU A 189 18.59 -30.73 5.85
N ALA A 190 18.55 -30.42 7.15
CA ALA A 190 18.69 -31.38 8.23
C ALA A 190 17.45 -32.26 8.46
N GLY A 191 16.35 -32.04 7.73
CA GLY A 191 15.12 -32.82 7.82
C GLY A 191 14.21 -32.48 9.01
N ALA A 192 14.35 -31.27 9.56
CA ALA A 192 13.44 -30.72 10.56
C ALA A 192 12.17 -30.12 9.95
#